data_AF-A0A1J3IDP6-F1
#
_entry.id   AF-A0A1J3IDP6-F1
#
_cell.length_a   1.000
_cell.length_b   1.000
_cell.length_c   1.000
_cell.angle_alpha   90.00
_cell.angle_beta   90.00
_cell.angle_gamma   90.00
#
_symmetry.space_group_name_H-M   'P 1'
#
loop_
_entity.id
_entity.type
_entity.pdbx_description
1 polymer ?
#
loop_
_entity_poly.entity_id
_entity_poly.type
_entity_poly.pdbx_seq_one_letter_code
_entity_poly.pdbx_strand_id
1 'polypeptide(L)'
;TVMVTNVEGDMNYCCKVDLKPWHFWNKKGYKSFEVEGNTVEVYWDFRSAKFANSPEPSSDFYVALVSEEEVVLLVGDYKKKAFKRTKSRPALVEAALFYKKKTC
;
A
#
# COMPACT_ATOMS: atom_id res chain seq x y z
N THR A 1 8.80 0.67 -1.24
CA THR A 1 8.48 1.65 -2.29
C THR A 1 7.20 1.24 -2.98
N VAL A 2 6.24 2.14 -3.13
CA VAL A 2 5.03 1.98 -3.96
C VAL A 2 5.28 2.75 -5.25
N MET A 3 5.13 2.11 -6.41
CA MET A 3 5.25 2.76 -7.72
C MET A 3 3.90 2.61 -8.44
N VAL A 4 3.39 3.72 -8.97
CA VAL A 4 2.17 3.80 -9.77
C VAL A 4 2.62 4.22 -11.17
N THR A 5 2.31 3.40 -12.16
CA THR A 5 2.72 3.59 -13.55
C THR A 5 1.46 3.68 -14.41
N ASN A 6 1.38 4.67 -15.31
CA ASN A 6 0.33 4.66 -16.33
C ASN A 6 0.66 3.56 -17.37
N VAL A 7 -0.35 2.81 -17.81
CA VAL A 7 -0.20 1.75 -18.83
C VAL A 7 -0.07 2.33 -20.24
N GLU A 8 -0.56 3.56 -20.47
CA GLU A 8 -0.65 4.22 -21.78
C GLU A 8 0.40 5.33 -21.99
N GLY A 9 1.23 5.67 -20.98
CA GLY A 9 2.24 6.72 -21.09
C GLY A 9 3.49 6.51 -20.24
N ASP A 10 4.54 7.29 -20.50
CA ASP A 10 5.84 7.19 -19.81
C ASP A 10 5.86 7.80 -18.38
N MET A 11 4.70 8.23 -17.87
CA MET A 11 4.62 8.87 -16.55
C MET A 11 4.60 7.83 -15.42
N ASN A 12 5.63 7.89 -14.59
CA ASN A 12 5.82 7.03 -13.43
C ASN A 12 5.75 7.87 -12.14
N TYR A 13 4.74 7.60 -11.32
CA TYR A 13 4.56 8.23 -10.01
C TYR A 13 5.10 7.31 -8.92
N CYS A 14 6.12 7.73 -8.18
CA CYS A 14 6.75 6.92 -7.15
C CYS A 14 6.48 7.47 -5.75
N CYS A 15 5.79 6.67 -4.93
CA CYS A 15 5.62 6.93 -3.52
C CYS A 15 6.49 5.96 -2.71
N LYS A 16 7.69 6.41 -2.33
CA LYS A 16 8.54 5.63 -1.41
C LYS A 16 7.99 5.72 0.02
N VAL A 17 7.68 4.55 0.58
CA VAL A 17 7.39 4.33 2.01
C VAL A 17 8.59 3.61 2.60
N ASP A 18 9.33 4.30 3.47
CA ASP A 18 10.52 3.77 4.13
C ASP A 18 10.19 3.27 5.54
N LEU A 19 10.24 1.95 5.70
CA LEU A 19 10.11 1.28 6.99
C LEU A 19 11.50 1.24 7.65
N LYS A 20 11.83 2.27 8.44
CA LYS A 20 13.10 2.28 9.19
C LYS A 20 13.05 1.23 10.32
N PRO A 21 14.03 0.30 10.42
CA PRO A 21 14.01 -0.77 11.43
C PRO A 21 14.03 -0.26 12.89
N TRP A 22 14.68 0.88 13.14
CA TRP A 22 14.96 1.38 14.49
C TRP A 22 13.93 2.40 15.01
N HIS A 23 13.10 2.99 14.14
CA HIS A 23 12.07 3.93 14.55
C HIS A 23 10.70 3.25 14.47
N PHE A 24 10.23 2.77 15.62
CA PHE A 24 8.92 2.14 15.80
C PHE A 24 7.74 3.00 15.29
N TRP A 25 7.96 4.30 15.03
CA TRP A 25 6.92 5.25 14.62
C TRP A 25 6.51 5.17 13.14
N ASN A 26 7.30 4.55 12.25
CA ASN A 26 6.93 4.49 10.82
C ASN A 26 6.23 3.18 10.39
N LYS A 27 6.03 2.24 11.32
CA LYS A 27 5.35 0.97 11.02
C LYS A 27 3.87 1.14 10.67
N LYS A 28 3.25 2.28 11.00
CA LYS A 28 1.89 2.62 10.58
C LYS A 28 1.89 4.05 10.06
N GLY A 29 1.17 4.31 8.98
CA GLY A 29 1.07 5.65 8.45
C GLY A 29 0.09 5.77 7.29
N TYR A 30 0.08 6.97 6.74
CA TYR A 30 -0.54 7.26 5.47
C TYR A 30 0.32 8.29 4.72
N LYS A 31 0.20 8.33 3.39
CA LYS A 31 0.85 9.31 2.53
C LYS A 31 0.00 9.51 1.29
N SER A 32 -0.27 10.76 0.95
CA SER A 32 -0.96 11.13 -0.29
C SER A 32 0.02 11.66 -1.33
N PHE A 33 -0.33 11.50 -2.60
CA PHE A 33 0.35 12.09 -3.75
C PHE A 33 -0.63 12.21 -4.92
N GLU A 34 -0.32 13.08 -5.87
CA GLU A 34 -1.13 13.30 -7.06
C GLU A 34 -0.67 12.41 -8.21
N VAL A 35 -1.62 11.78 -8.89
CA VAL A 35 -1.42 11.01 -10.14
C VAL A 35 -2.39 11.58 -11.17
N GLU A 36 -1.87 12.25 -12.19
CA GLU A 36 -2.68 12.84 -13.27
C GLU A 36 -3.81 13.76 -12.78
N GLY A 37 -3.59 14.47 -11.67
CA GLY A 37 -4.58 15.35 -11.04
C GLY A 37 -5.59 14.66 -10.12
N ASN A 38 -5.43 13.35 -9.92
CA ASN A 38 -6.19 12.57 -8.95
C ASN A 38 -5.37 12.33 -7.69
N THR A 39 -5.96 12.62 -6.54
CA THR A 39 -5.34 12.29 -5.25
C THR A 39 -5.36 10.78 -5.03
N VAL A 40 -4.18 10.23 -4.81
CA VAL A 40 -3.98 8.83 -4.43
C VAL A 40 -3.40 8.78 -3.03
N GLU A 41 -4.03 8.00 -2.16
CA GLU A 41 -3.60 7.82 -0.78
C GLU A 41 -3.09 6.40 -0.55
N VAL A 42 -1.95 6.28 0.12
CA VAL A 42 -1.40 5.01 0.56
C VAL A 42 -1.50 4.94 2.07
N TYR A 43 -2.13 3.89 2.59
CA TYR A 43 -2.21 3.58 4.01
C TYR A 43 -1.44 2.30 4.30
N TRP A 44 -0.76 2.24 5.45
CA TRP A 44 -0.08 1.01 5.86
C TRP A 44 -0.13 0.80 7.37
N ASP A 45 -0.14 -0.45 7.79
CA ASP A 45 0.11 -0.87 9.18
C ASP A 45 0.87 -2.21 9.18
N PHE A 46 2.13 -2.14 9.61
CA PHE A 46 3.08 -3.23 9.83
C PHE A 46 3.40 -3.43 11.31
N ARG A 47 2.68 -2.77 12.24
CA ARG A 47 3.00 -2.85 13.68
C ARG A 47 2.86 -4.27 14.24
N SER A 48 1.89 -5.01 13.72
CA SER A 48 1.65 -6.41 14.08
C SER A 48 2.25 -7.40 13.08
N ALA A 49 2.96 -6.91 12.06
CA ALA A 49 3.46 -7.75 10.98
C ALA A 49 4.37 -8.84 11.54
N LYS A 50 4.08 -10.08 11.15
CA LYS A 50 4.97 -11.20 11.41
C LYS A 50 5.93 -11.32 10.25
N PHE A 51 7.19 -11.56 10.56
CA PHE A 51 8.24 -11.80 9.59
C PHE A 51 8.69 -13.24 9.81
N ALA A 52 8.67 -14.05 8.75
CA ALA A 52 9.23 -15.39 8.81
C ALA A 52 10.78 -15.28 8.76
N ASN A 53 11.47 -16.31 8.27
CA ASN A 53 12.93 -16.25 8.00
C ASN A 53 13.29 -15.30 6.83
N SER A 54 12.52 -14.24 6.60
CA SER A 54 12.61 -13.30 5.49
C SER A 54 12.25 -11.89 5.95
N PRO A 55 12.86 -10.84 5.37
CA PRO A 55 12.49 -9.45 5.64
C PRO A 55 11.07 -9.09 5.14
N GLU A 56 10.40 -9.99 4.41
CA GLU A 56 9.02 -9.80 3.99
C GLU A 56 8.03 -10.17 5.11
N PRO A 57 6.99 -9.34 5.34
CA PRO A 57 5.93 -9.70 6.26
C PRO A 57 5.11 -10.86 5.70
N SER A 58 4.91 -11.90 6.52
CA SER A 58 4.13 -13.09 6.19
C SER A 58 2.65 -12.95 6.55
N SER A 59 2.32 -12.21 7.61
CA SER A 59 0.95 -12.02 8.09
C SER A 59 0.80 -10.78 8.96
N ASP A 60 -0.44 -10.48 9.36
CA ASP A 60 -0.84 -9.41 10.28
C ASP A 60 -0.43 -7.99 9.84
N PHE A 61 -0.52 -7.72 8.54
CA PHE A 61 -0.21 -6.40 7.97
C PHE A 61 -1.18 -6.00 6.86
N TYR A 62 -1.17 -4.71 6.53
CA TYR A 62 -1.77 -4.25 5.28
C TYR A 62 -1.02 -3.07 4.66
N VAL A 63 -1.11 -2.96 3.33
CA VAL A 63 -0.90 -1.74 2.55
C VAL A 63 -2.12 -1.56 1.67
N ALA A 64 -2.77 -0.40 1.74
CA ALA A 64 -3.96 -0.07 0.98
C ALA A 64 -3.72 1.17 0.12
N LEU A 65 -4.03 1.09 -1.16
CA LEU A 65 -4.11 2.23 -2.06
C LEU A 65 -5.57 2.66 -2.16
N VAL A 66 -5.82 3.95 -2.00
CA VAL A 66 -7.15 4.55 -2.05
C VAL A 66 -7.17 5.65 -3.10
N SER A 67 -8.22 5.67 -3.91
CA SER A 67 -8.54 6.75 -4.85
C SER A 67 -10.06 6.88 -4.88
N GLU A 68 -10.57 8.12 -4.91
CA GLU A 68 -12.02 8.40 -4.96
C GLU A 68 -12.86 7.63 -3.92
N GLU A 69 -12.38 7.56 -2.68
CA GLU A 69 -13.04 6.82 -1.57
C GLU A 69 -13.18 5.29 -1.81
N GLU A 70 -12.45 4.74 -2.77
CA GLU A 70 -12.36 3.31 -3.04
C GLU A 70 -10.97 2.76 -2.72
N VAL A 71 -10.91 1.61 -2.06
CA VAL A 71 -9.68 0.83 -1.93
C VAL A 71 -9.45 0.10 -3.24
N VAL A 72 -8.59 0.67 -4.08
CA VAL A 72 -8.25 0.15 -5.41
C VAL A 72 -7.23 -0.99 -5.34
N LEU A 73 -6.35 -1.02 -4.33
CA LEU A 73 -5.41 -2.12 -4.12
C LEU A 73 -5.23 -2.38 -2.63
N LEU A 74 -5.27 -3.66 -2.23
CA LEU A 74 -5.03 -4.09 -0.87
C LEU A 74 -4.05 -5.26 -0.84
N VAL A 75 -2.89 -5.06 -0.22
CA VAL A 75 -1.87 -6.09 0.00
C VAL A 75 -1.84 -6.45 1.49
N GLY A 76 -1.84 -7.76 1.78
CA GLY A 76 -1.83 -8.29 3.14
C GLY A 76 -3.16 -8.90 3.56
N ASP A 77 -3.16 -9.49 4.75
CA ASP A 77 -4.27 -10.27 5.32
C ASP A 77 -5.13 -9.45 6.30
N TYR A 78 -4.68 -8.27 6.72
CA TYR A 78 -5.37 -7.47 7.74
C TYR A 78 -6.52 -6.59 7.20
N LYS A 79 -7.36 -7.17 6.33
CA LYS A 79 -8.38 -6.45 5.52
C LYS A 79 -9.35 -5.61 6.35
N LYS A 80 -9.89 -6.17 7.45
CA LYS A 80 -10.84 -5.44 8.33
C LYS A 80 -10.25 -4.16 8.91
N LYS A 81 -8.95 -4.16 9.25
CA LYS A 81 -8.26 -2.96 9.77
C LYS A 81 -8.02 -1.94 8.66
N ALA A 82 -7.70 -2.40 7.45
CA ALA A 82 -7.52 -1.53 6.29
C ALA A 82 -8.79 -0.73 6.00
N PHE A 83 -9.93 -1.41 5.76
CA PHE A 83 -11.21 -0.76 5.46
C PHE A 83 -11.70 0.14 6.59
N LYS A 84 -11.52 -0.27 7.86
CA LYS A 84 -11.85 0.58 9.01
C LYS A 84 -11.02 1.87 9.05
N ARG A 85 -9.74 1.79 8.64
CA ARG A 85 -8.82 2.94 8.67
C ARG A 85 -9.08 3.90 7.52
N THR A 86 -9.29 3.39 6.32
CA THR A 86 -9.52 4.20 5.11
C THR A 86 -10.92 4.79 5.07
N LYS A 87 -11.90 4.14 5.72
CA LYS A 87 -13.34 4.46 5.62
C LYS A 87 -13.85 4.37 4.17
N SER A 88 -13.11 3.65 3.33
CA SER A 88 -13.36 3.49 1.90
C SER A 88 -14.01 2.13 1.64
N ARG A 89 -14.78 2.04 0.56
CA ARG A 89 -15.34 0.75 0.08
C ARG A 89 -14.31 0.01 -0.79
N PRO A 90 -14.44 -1.32 -0.99
CA PRO A 90 -13.69 -1.99 -2.05
C PRO A 90 -14.06 -1.39 -3.42
N ALA A 91 -13.08 -1.28 -4.32
CA ALA A 91 -13.35 -0.93 -5.71
C ALA A 91 -14.29 -1.95 -6.37
N LEU A 92 -15.11 -1.49 -7.32
CA LEU A 92 -16.03 -2.35 -8.08
C LEU A 92 -15.28 -3.35 -8.97
N VAL A 93 -14.06 -2.98 -9.39
CA VAL A 93 -13.14 -3.82 -10.14
C VAL A 93 -11.99 -4.22 -9.23
N GLU A 94 -11.76 -5.52 -9.11
CA GLU A 94 -10.64 -6.04 -8.32
C GLU A 94 -9.33 -5.74 -9.04
N ALA A 95 -8.40 -5.05 -8.38
CA ALA A 95 -7.07 -4.87 -8.93
C ALA A 95 -6.34 -6.21 -9.02
N ALA A 96 -5.81 -6.51 -10.19
CA ALA A 96 -4.92 -7.64 -10.38
C ALA A 96 -3.48 -7.23 -10.05
N LEU A 97 -2.85 -7.97 -9.14
CA LEU A 97 -1.44 -7.82 -8.83
C LEU A 97 -0.60 -8.57 -9.87
N PHE A 98 -0.07 -7.86 -10.86
CA PHE A 98 0.67 -8.48 -11.97
C PHE A 98 2.16 -8.69 -11.68
N TYR A 99 2.75 -7.94 -10.75
CA TYR A 99 4.20 -7.98 -10.54
C TYR A 99 4.60 -7.71 -9.09
N LYS A 100 5.45 -8.59 -8.55
CA LYS A 100 6.11 -8.43 -7.24
C LYS A 100 7.62 -8.62 -7.41
N LYS A 101 8.38 -7.52 -7.39
CA LYS A 101 9.86 -7.56 -7.37
C LYS A 101 10.38 -7.66 -5.95
N LYS A 102 11.31 -8.57 -5.73
CA LYS A 102 12.10 -8.68 -4.50
C LYS A 102 13.48 -8.11 -4.77
N THR A 103 13.92 -7.14 -3.97
CA THR A 103 15.31 -6.69 -3.99
C THR A 103 15.93 -7.13 -2.68
N CYS A 104 17.01 -7.92 -2.76
CA CYS A 104 17.81 -8.39 -1.63
C CYS A 104 18.60 -7.25 -1.00
#